data_AF-A0A3M1AYX5-F1
#
_entry.id   AF-A0A3M1AYX5-F1
#
_cell.length_a   1.000
_cell.length_b   1.000
_cell.length_c   1.000
_cell.angle_alpha   90.00
_cell.angle_beta   90.00
_cell.angle_gamma   90.00
#
_symmetry.space_group_name_H-M   'P 1'
#
loop_
_entity.id
_entity.type
_entity.pdbx_description
1 polymer ?
#
loop_
_entity_poly.entity_id
_entity_poly.type
_entity_poly.pdbx_seq_one_letter_code
_entity_poly.pdbx_strand_id
1 'polypeptide(L)' 'MNFFAKISKFFNDVKVEMSKVTWPSFEELKGSTWIVIIFSLAFAVYIFVIDQGLTRLIKLIY' A
#
# COMPACT_ATOMS: atom_id res chain seq x y z
N MET A 1 -26.78 12.83 34.56
CA MET A 1 -25.40 12.66 35.10
C MET A 1 -25.04 11.19 34.94
N ASN A 2 -24.22 10.70 33.99
CA ASN A 2 -22.90 11.19 33.57
C ASN A 2 -22.60 10.79 32.10
N PHE A 3 -23.07 11.57 31.12
CA PHE A 3 -22.75 11.37 29.69
C PHE A 3 -21.23 11.39 29.43
N PHE A 4 -20.51 12.26 30.16
CA PHE A 4 -19.04 12.32 30.19
C PHE A 4 -18.37 10.99 30.60
N ALA A 5 -18.98 10.21 31.50
CA ALA A 5 -18.43 8.92 31.92
C ALA A 5 -18.60 7.85 30.82
N LYS A 6 -19.68 7.91 30.03
CA LYS A 6 -19.94 6.98 28.92
C LYS A 6 -18.96 7.21 27.76
N ILE A 7 -18.66 8.47 27.46
CA ILE A 7 -17.65 8.84 26.46
C ILE A 7 -16.25 8.42 26.91
N SER A 8 -15.87 8.71 28.17
CA SER A 8 -14.58 8.29 28.72
C SER A 8 -14.39 6.77 28.65
N LYS A 9 -15.45 6.00 28.96
CA LYS A 9 -15.44 4.54 28.85
C LYS A 9 -15.26 4.08 27.39
N PHE A 10 -15.96 4.69 26.44
CA PHE A 10 -15.83 4.39 25.01
C PHE A 10 -14.40 4.63 24.48
N PHE A 11 -13.75 5.73 24.85
CA PHE A 11 -12.35 5.98 24.47
C PHE A 11 -11.39 4.95 25.07
N ASN A 12 -11.66 4.49 26.30
CA ASN A 12 -10.86 3.46 26.95
C ASN A 12 -11.04 2.10 26.26
N ASP A 13 -12.28 1.75 25.89
CA ASP A 13 -12.59 0.53 25.14
C ASP A 13 -11.93 0.56 23.75
N VAL A 14 -11.98 1.68 23.02
CA VAL A 14 -11.30 1.86 21.72
C VAL A 14 -9.79 1.73 21.86
N LYS A 15 -9.19 2.28 22.93
CA LYS A 15 -7.75 2.14 23.19
C LYS A 15 -7.35 0.69 23.44
N VAL A 16 -8.19 -0.08 24.11
CA VAL A 16 -7.98 -1.52 24.37
C VAL A 16 -8.17 -2.37 23.11
N GLU A 17 -9.07 -1.98 22.20
CA GLU A 17 -9.19 -2.65 20.90
C GLU A 17 -8.02 -2.32 19.98
N MET A 18 -7.60 -1.06 19.96
CA MET A 18 -6.44 -0.62 19.18
C MET A 18 -5.12 -1.25 19.65
N SER A 19 -4.99 -1.62 20.93
CA SER A 19 -3.82 -2.35 21.42
C SER A 19 -3.78 -3.83 21.02
N LYS A 20 -4.92 -4.40 20.59
CA LYS A 20 -4.99 -5.74 19.98
C LYS A 20 -4.64 -5.72 18.49
N VAL A 21 -4.63 -4.54 17.87
CA VAL A 21 -4.21 -4.38 16.49
C VAL A 21 -2.69 -4.38 16.46
N THR A 22 -2.11 -5.38 15.79
CA THR A 22 -0.68 -5.42 15.50
C THR A 22 -0.36 -4.38 14.44
N TRP A 23 0.06 -3.19 14.89
CA TRP A 23 0.60 -2.19 13.99
C TRP A 23 2.00 -2.64 13.54
N PRO A 24 2.26 -2.68 12.23
CA PRO A 24 3.58 -3.02 11.71
C PRO A 24 4.60 -1.99 12.20
N SER A 25 5.81 -2.46 12.49
CA SER A 25 6.90 -1.56 12.83
C SER A 25 7.32 -0.72 11.62
N PHE A 26 7.91 0.45 11.84
CA PHE A 26 8.41 1.31 10.75
C PHE A 26 9.41 0.59 9.82
N GLU A 27 10.07 -0.46 10.30
CA GLU A 27 11.00 -1.29 9.52
C GLU A 27 10.26 -2.25 8.57
N GLU A 28 9.19 -2.91 9.04
CA GLU A 28 8.34 -3.77 8.19
C GLU A 28 7.61 -2.97 7.12
N LEU A 29 7.19 -1.75 7.46
CA LEU A 29 6.58 -0.82 6.52
C LEU A 29 7.55 -0.49 5.37
N LYS A 30 8.81 -0.17 5.69
CA LYS A 30 9.87 0.10 4.71
C LYS A 30 10.18 -1.12 3.84
N GLY A 31 10.24 -2.32 4.43
CA GLY A 31 10.45 -3.56 3.69
C GLY A 31 9.35 -3.80 2.65
N SER A 32 8.10 -3.61 3.06
CA SER A 32 6.93 -3.78 2.18
C SER A 32 6.91 -2.74 1.06
N THR A 33 7.23 -1.48 1.33
CA THR A 33 7.32 -0.42 0.31
C THR A 33 8.44 -0.70 -0.70
N TRP A 34 9.59 -1.21 -0.26
CA TRP A 34 10.71 -1.51 -1.14
C TRP A 34 10.36 -2.57 -2.19
N ILE A 35 9.66 -3.63 -1.77
CA ILE A 35 9.17 -4.67 -2.68
C ILE A 35 8.24 -4.07 -3.74
N VAL A 36 7.30 -3.22 -3.32
CA VAL A 36 6.36 -2.56 -4.25
C VAL A 36 7.09 -1.67 -5.26
N ILE A 37 8.11 -0.93 -4.84
CA ILE A 37 8.92 -0.10 -5.74
C ILE A 37 9.59 -0.95 -6.82
N ILE A 38 10.25 -2.05 -6.42
CA ILE A 38 10.93 -2.95 -7.37
C ILE A 38 9.94 -3.55 -8.36
N PHE A 39 8.80 -4.06 -7.87
CA PHE A 39 7.76 -4.63 -8.71
C PHE A 39 7.20 -3.60 -9.70
N SER A 40 6.85 -2.41 -9.22
CA SER A 40 6.33 -1.32 -10.07
C SER A 40 7.33 -0.95 -11.18
N LEU A 41 8.61 -0.86 -10.85
CA LEU A 41 9.66 -0.53 -11.81
C LEU A 41 9.87 -1.65 -12.84
N ALA A 42 9.79 -2.91 -12.44
CA ALA A 42 9.81 -4.05 -13.35
C ALA A 42 8.63 -4.04 -14.33
N PHE A 43 7.41 -3.75 -13.85
CA PHE A 43 6.23 -3.61 -14.69
C PHE A 43 6.35 -2.43 -15.66
N ALA A 44 6.89 -1.30 -15.22
CA ALA A 44 7.12 -0.13 -16.07
C ALA A 44 8.06 -0.47 -17.24
N VAL A 45 9.17 -1.17 -16.96
CA VAL A 45 10.11 -1.63 -18.00
C VAL A 45 9.44 -2.63 -18.94
N TYR A 46 8.67 -3.57 -18.40
CA TYR A 46 7.96 -4.56 -19.21
C TYR A 46 6.99 -3.91 -20.20
N ILE A 47 6.12 -3.02 -19.72
CA ILE A 47 5.16 -2.29 -20.57
C ILE A 47 5.91 -1.46 -21.61
N PHE A 48 6.98 -0.77 -21.21
CA PHE A 48 7.80 0.01 -22.14
C PHE A 48 8.37 -0.85 -23.29
N VAL A 49 8.87 -2.05 -23.00
CA VAL A 49 9.38 -2.97 -24.03
C VAL A 49 8.26 -3.42 -24.97
N ILE A 50 7.09 -3.75 -24.43
CA ILE A 50 5.93 -4.16 -25.23
C ILE A 50 5.46 -3.03 -26.14
N ASP A 51 5.33 -1.81 -25.62
CA ASP A 51 4.90 -0.64 -26.39
C ASP A 51 5.87 -0.35 -27.53
N GLN A 52 7.19 -0.39 -27.25
CA GLN A 52 8.22 -0.21 -28.27
C GLN A 52 8.21 -1.34 -29.31
N GLY A 53 8.05 -2.60 -28.87
CA GLY A 53 7.98 -3.75 -29.75
C GLY A 53 6.77 -3.69 -30.68
N LEU A 54 5.59 -3.40 -30.13
CA LEU A 54 4.34 -3.29 -30.88
C LEU A 54 4.37 -2.10 -31.84
N THR A 55 4.88 -0.94 -31.41
CA THR A 55 5.03 0.24 -32.28
C THR A 55 5.95 -0.06 -33.48
N ARG A 56 7.04 -0.78 -33.26
CA ARG A 56 7.96 -1.18 -34.35
C ARG A 56 7.31 -2.17 -35.30
N LEU A 57 6.57 -3.16 -34.76
CA LEU A 57 5.81 -4.12 -35.57
C LEU A 57 4.77 -3.44 -36.45
N ILE A 58 4.00 -2.50 -35.89
CA ILE A 58 2.98 -1.77 -36.64
C ILE A 58 3.62 -0.95 -37.77
N LYS A 59 4.74 -0.25 -37.50
CA LYS A 59 5.49 0.51 -38.53
C LYS A 59 6.13 -0.34 -39.62
N LEU A 60 6.31 -1.63 -39.40
CA LEU A 60 6.80 -2.55 -40.43
C LEU A 60 5.69 -3.00 -41.38
N ILE A 61 4.45 -3.02 -40.89
CA ILE A 61 3.27 -3.47 -41.63
C ILE A 61 2.57 -2.31 -42.37
N TYR A 62 2.60 -1.10 -41.79
CA TYR A 62 2.03 0.13 -42.34
C TYR A 62 3.10 1.20 -42.50
#